data_AF-A0A3P9GYS0-F1
#
_entry.id   AF-A0A3P9GYS0-F1
#
_cell.length_a   1.000
_cell.length_b   1.000
_cell.length_c   1.000
_cell.angle_alpha   90.00
_cell.angle_beta   90.00
_cell.angle_gamma   90.00
#
_symmetry.space_group_name_H-M   'P 1'
#
loop_
_entity.id
_entity.type
_entity.pdbx_description
1 polymer ?
#
loop_
_entity_poly.entity_id
_entity_poly.type
_entity_poly.pdbx_seq_one_letter_code
_entity_poly.pdbx_strand_id
1 'polypeptide(L)'
;MSSSASRSPLVSRLFLFLTQRFYDVEMLLNWKHHFKRNQFVGQSEWFHADRRGKFSWDFLKFKNTPLEEVDMSRTLINYTGLSNLEKQKQLRTLRLRGCPEIDDWFLARLHVFQDSLEELDISDCPRITTGGLAALRNLK
;
A
#
# COMPACT_ATOMS: atom_id res chain seq x y z
N MET A 1 -13.45 -41.52 9.69
CA MET A 1 -12.13 -40.88 9.52
C MET A 1 -12.36 -39.41 9.20
N SER A 2 -12.53 -38.57 10.23
CA SER A 2 -12.74 -37.13 10.04
C SER A 2 -11.41 -36.44 10.27
N SER A 3 -10.82 -35.94 9.18
CA SER A 3 -9.59 -35.17 9.23
C SER A 3 -9.85 -33.85 9.96
N SER A 4 -9.25 -33.69 11.14
CA SER A 4 -9.21 -32.44 11.86
C SER A 4 -8.31 -31.47 11.10
N ALA A 5 -8.91 -30.56 10.35
CA ALA A 5 -8.19 -29.44 9.77
C ALA A 5 -7.59 -28.60 10.91
N SER A 6 -6.32 -28.83 11.21
CA SER A 6 -5.58 -28.07 12.21
C SER A 6 -5.60 -26.60 11.81
N ARG A 7 -6.22 -25.76 12.65
CA ARG A 7 -6.22 -24.31 12.43
C ARG A 7 -4.76 -23.86 12.48
N SER A 8 -4.24 -23.41 11.35
CA SER A 8 -2.87 -22.89 11.26
C SER A 8 -2.63 -21.81 12.35
N PRO A 9 -1.45 -21.81 13.00
CA PRO A 9 -1.11 -20.83 14.03
C PRO A 9 -1.34 -19.39 13.56
N LEU A 10 -1.68 -18.47 14.48
CA LEU A 10 -1.90 -17.05 14.16
C LEU A 10 -0.70 -16.43 13.42
N VAL A 11 0.52 -16.85 13.77
CA VAL A 11 1.75 -16.46 13.08
C VAL A 11 1.76 -16.95 11.63
N SER A 12 1.38 -18.20 11.37
CA SER A 12 1.28 -18.73 10.00
C SER A 12 0.20 -18.04 9.17
N ARG A 13 -0.93 -17.66 9.78
CA ARG A 13 -1.99 -16.89 9.11
C ARG A 13 -1.58 -15.45 8.83
N LEU A 14 -0.85 -14.85 9.76
CA LEU A 14 -0.24 -13.54 9.61
C LEU A 14 0.78 -13.58 8.49
N PHE A 15 1.77 -14.47 8.53
CA PHE A 15 2.75 -14.66 7.46
C PHE A 15 2.09 -14.92 6.11
N LEU A 16 1.07 -15.78 6.03
CA LEU A 16 0.35 -16.02 4.78
C LEU A 16 -0.39 -14.78 4.28
N PHE A 17 -1.03 -14.02 5.16
CA PHE A 17 -1.68 -12.77 4.82
C PHE A 17 -0.67 -11.73 4.33
N LEU A 18 0.44 -11.63 5.06
CA LEU A 18 1.57 -10.77 4.76
C LEU A 18 2.17 -11.13 3.41
N THR A 19 2.44 -12.40 3.11
CA THR A 19 2.99 -12.84 1.81
C THR A 19 1.97 -12.76 0.65
N GLN A 20 0.67 -12.91 0.93
CA GLN A 20 -0.38 -12.77 -0.09
C GLN A 20 -0.58 -11.31 -0.53
N ARG A 21 -0.37 -10.37 0.40
CA ARG A 21 -0.64 -8.95 0.23
C ARG A 21 0.63 -8.12 0.00
N PHE A 22 1.76 -8.59 0.47
CA PHE A 22 3.06 -7.95 0.46
C PHE A 22 4.12 -8.98 0.05
N TYR A 23 4.85 -8.71 -1.04
CA TYR A 23 5.79 -9.67 -1.63
C TYR A 23 7.04 -9.96 -0.77
N ASP A 24 7.23 -9.24 0.35
CA ASP A 24 8.45 -9.31 1.15
C ASP A 24 8.18 -9.12 2.66
N VAL A 25 8.72 -10.04 3.47
CA VAL A 25 8.63 -10.05 4.95
C VAL A 25 9.63 -9.07 5.57
N GLU A 26 10.81 -8.87 4.97
CA GLU A 26 11.71 -7.79 5.37
C GLU A 26 11.05 -6.45 5.14
N MET A 27 10.24 -6.37 4.08
CA MET A 27 9.42 -5.20 3.86
C MET A 27 8.50 -4.98 5.05
N LEU A 28 7.83 -5.96 5.67
CA LEU A 28 6.98 -5.75 6.87
C LEU A 28 7.68 -5.25 8.12
N LEU A 29 8.95 -5.60 8.29
CA LEU A 29 9.81 -5.04 9.33
C LEU A 29 10.16 -3.57 9.00
N ASN A 30 10.44 -3.25 7.74
CA ASN A 30 10.61 -1.88 7.23
C ASN A 30 9.28 -1.10 7.01
N TRP A 31 8.15 -1.80 6.93
CA TRP A 31 6.80 -1.31 6.62
C TRP A 31 6.29 -0.52 7.82
N LYS A 32 6.65 -0.95 9.03
CA LYS A 32 6.46 -0.15 10.26
C LYS A 32 7.13 1.23 10.19
N HIS A 33 8.20 1.37 9.43
CA HIS A 33 8.95 2.62 9.30
C HIS A 33 8.49 3.50 8.12
N HIS A 34 7.76 2.93 7.17
CA HIS A 34 7.34 3.60 5.94
C HIS A 34 5.82 3.72 5.74
N PHE A 35 4.98 3.14 6.60
CA PHE A 35 3.53 3.13 6.41
C PHE A 35 2.86 4.07 7.39
N LYS A 36 2.28 5.18 6.89
CA LYS A 36 1.72 6.20 7.77
C LYS A 36 0.25 5.94 8.06
N ARG A 37 -0.63 5.96 7.04
CA ARG A 37 -2.08 5.85 7.27
C ARG A 37 -2.76 5.14 6.10
N ASN A 38 -3.73 4.27 6.41
CA ASN A 38 -4.51 3.57 5.39
C ASN A 38 -5.96 3.44 5.80
N GLN A 39 -6.85 3.47 4.82
CA GLN A 39 -8.28 3.26 5.01
C GLN A 39 -8.76 2.12 4.09
N PHE A 40 -9.57 1.22 4.64
CA PHE A 40 -10.17 0.11 3.92
C PHE A 40 -11.57 0.46 3.45
N VAL A 41 -12.01 -0.13 2.34
CA VAL A 41 -13.34 0.14 1.77
C VAL A 41 -14.44 0.00 2.81
N GLY A 42 -15.30 1.03 2.91
CA GLY A 42 -16.43 1.08 3.82
C GLY A 42 -16.07 1.32 5.29
N GLN A 43 -14.86 1.81 5.58
CA GLN A 43 -14.43 2.18 6.93
C GLN A 43 -14.05 3.66 7.00
N SER A 44 -14.51 4.35 8.05
CA SER A 44 -14.09 5.73 8.34
C SER A 44 -12.73 5.81 9.03
N GLU A 45 -12.33 4.73 9.72
CA GLU A 45 -11.15 4.69 10.59
C GLU A 45 -9.85 4.48 9.81
N TRP A 46 -8.83 5.26 10.17
CA TRP A 46 -7.49 5.18 9.59
C TRP A 46 -6.59 4.27 10.43
N PHE A 47 -5.95 3.30 9.79
CA PHE A 47 -4.92 2.47 10.42
C PHE A 47 -3.55 3.12 10.27
N HIS A 48 -2.96 3.49 11.40
CA HIS A 48 -1.65 4.12 11.47
C HIS A 48 -0.81 3.58 12.61
N ALA A 49 0.51 3.73 12.51
CA ALA A 49 1.39 3.49 13.64
C ALA A 49 1.08 4.52 14.75
N ASP A 50 1.07 4.08 16.01
CA ASP A 50 0.96 5.00 17.14
C ASP A 50 2.23 5.88 17.27
N ARG A 51 2.23 6.81 18.22
CA ARG A 51 3.37 7.73 18.45
C ARG A 51 4.69 7.01 18.79
N ARG A 52 4.65 5.71 19.09
CA ARG A 52 5.81 4.86 19.41
C ARG A 52 6.21 3.95 18.25
N GLY A 53 5.59 4.11 17.07
CA GLY A 53 5.83 3.25 15.90
C GLY A 53 5.16 1.87 16.01
N LYS A 54 4.29 1.65 17.01
CA LYS A 54 3.57 0.39 17.17
C LYS A 54 2.32 0.42 16.30
N PHE A 55 2.26 -0.50 15.33
CA PHE A 55 1.09 -0.70 14.49
C PHE A 55 0.10 -1.61 15.19
N SER A 56 -1.18 -1.20 15.29
CA SER A 56 -2.22 -2.09 15.82
C SER A 56 -2.42 -3.27 14.86
N TRP A 57 -2.52 -4.48 15.40
CA TRP A 57 -2.85 -5.68 14.62
C TRP A 57 -4.33 -5.78 14.25
N ASP A 58 -5.17 -4.83 14.68
CA ASP A 58 -6.60 -4.80 14.36
C ASP A 58 -6.88 -4.77 12.85
N PHE A 59 -5.94 -4.27 12.04
CA PHE A 59 -6.06 -4.28 10.59
C PHE A 59 -6.20 -5.70 10.01
N LEU A 60 -5.77 -6.76 10.73
CA LEU A 60 -5.98 -8.16 10.32
C LEU A 60 -7.46 -8.54 10.21
N LYS A 61 -8.36 -7.80 10.87
CA LYS A 61 -9.82 -7.94 10.69
C LYS A 61 -10.24 -7.64 9.25
N PHE A 62 -9.48 -6.80 8.54
CA PHE A 62 -9.74 -6.33 7.17
C PHE A 62 -8.86 -7.03 6.13
N LYS A 63 -8.30 -8.19 6.46
CA LYS A 63 -7.33 -8.89 5.60
C LYS A 63 -7.83 -9.19 4.18
N ASN A 64 -9.14 -9.34 4.01
CA ASN A 64 -9.80 -9.61 2.73
C ASN A 64 -10.50 -8.36 2.15
N THR A 65 -10.40 -7.22 2.81
CA THR A 65 -10.99 -5.96 2.36
C THR A 65 -9.95 -5.23 1.51
N PRO A 66 -10.29 -4.74 0.31
CA PRO A 66 -9.37 -3.93 -0.48
C PRO A 66 -9.11 -2.57 0.19
N LEU A 67 -7.97 -1.96 -0.13
CA LEU A 67 -7.64 -0.60 0.28
C LEU A 67 -8.38 0.40 -0.60
N GLU A 68 -8.88 1.48 0.01
CA GLU A 68 -9.53 2.60 -0.67
C GLU A 68 -8.60 3.83 -0.68
N GLU A 69 -7.95 4.11 0.45
CA GLU A 69 -6.97 5.20 0.57
C GLU A 69 -5.65 4.73 1.17
N VAL A 70 -4.56 5.21 0.60
CA VAL A 70 -3.19 4.93 1.04
C VAL A 70 -2.39 6.23 1.11
N ASP A 71 -1.85 6.54 2.29
CA ASP A 71 -0.91 7.64 2.50
C ASP A 71 0.49 7.10 2.85
N MET A 72 1.39 7.29 1.90
CA MET A 72 2.80 6.93 1.94
C MET A 72 3.70 8.17 1.90
N SER A 73 3.17 9.36 2.21
CA SER A 73 3.90 10.61 2.09
C SER A 73 5.14 10.66 2.98
N ARG A 74 6.28 11.07 2.40
CA ARG A 74 7.60 11.16 3.04
C ARG A 74 8.09 9.81 3.54
N THR A 75 8.03 8.81 2.67
CA THR A 75 8.48 7.44 2.92
C THR A 75 9.40 6.99 1.78
N LEU A 76 10.11 5.87 1.95
CA LEU A 76 11.01 5.32 0.92
C LEU A 76 10.28 4.35 -0.03
N ILE A 77 9.01 4.64 -0.37
CA ILE A 77 8.28 3.79 -1.31
C ILE A 77 8.94 3.88 -2.69
N ASN A 78 9.14 2.70 -3.28
CA ASN A 78 9.68 2.52 -4.63
C ASN A 78 8.83 1.49 -5.41
N TYR A 79 9.30 1.09 -6.58
CA TYR A 79 8.59 0.16 -7.47
C TYR A 79 8.20 -1.17 -6.78
N THR A 80 9.05 -1.72 -5.93
CA THR A 80 8.75 -2.93 -5.17
C THR A 80 7.60 -2.70 -4.20
N GLY A 81 7.59 -1.55 -3.52
CA GLY A 81 6.48 -1.13 -2.66
C GLY A 81 5.16 -0.95 -3.42
N LEU A 82 5.21 -0.35 -4.61
CA LEU A 82 4.05 -0.16 -5.48
C LEU A 82 3.45 -1.49 -5.96
N SER A 83 4.30 -2.48 -6.26
CA SER A 83 3.87 -3.81 -6.72
C SER A 83 2.89 -4.49 -5.74
N ASN A 84 2.99 -4.15 -4.45
CA ASN A 84 2.07 -4.64 -3.42
C ASN A 84 0.68 -4.00 -3.46
N LEU A 85 0.58 -2.81 -4.03
CA LEU A 85 -0.68 -2.11 -4.21
C LEU A 85 -1.40 -2.54 -5.49
N GLU A 86 -0.74 -3.17 -6.47
CA GLU A 86 -1.32 -3.51 -7.79
C GLU A 86 -2.63 -4.32 -7.72
N LYS A 87 -2.80 -5.12 -6.65
CA LYS A 87 -4.01 -5.93 -6.40
C LYS A 87 -5.19 -5.13 -5.82
N GLN A 88 -4.96 -3.89 -5.36
CA GLN A 88 -5.96 -3.03 -4.74
C GLN A 88 -6.78 -2.31 -5.83
N LYS A 89 -7.68 -3.04 -6.49
CA LYS A 89 -8.51 -2.53 -7.60
C LYS A 89 -9.62 -1.56 -7.18
N GLN A 90 -9.67 -1.20 -5.89
CA GLN A 90 -10.60 -0.24 -5.31
C GLN A 90 -9.86 0.97 -4.71
N LEU A 91 -8.56 1.12 -5.02
CA LEU A 91 -7.75 2.23 -4.51
C LEU A 91 -8.16 3.51 -5.23
N ARG A 92 -8.71 4.45 -4.48
CA ARG A 92 -9.20 5.76 -4.94
C ARG A 92 -8.21 6.87 -4.65
N THR A 93 -7.49 6.77 -3.54
CA THR A 93 -6.55 7.83 -3.14
C THR A 93 -5.17 7.30 -2.85
N LEU A 94 -4.17 7.85 -3.52
CA LEU A 94 -2.75 7.54 -3.32
C LEU A 94 -1.95 8.81 -3.06
N ARG A 95 -1.48 8.98 -1.82
CA ARG A 95 -0.65 10.12 -1.41
C ARG A 95 0.81 9.69 -1.28
N LEU A 96 1.67 10.29 -2.09
CA LEU A 96 3.11 10.01 -2.23
C LEU A 96 3.96 11.25 -2.00
N ARG A 97 3.39 12.31 -1.43
CA ARG A 97 4.05 13.60 -1.26
C ARG A 97 5.41 13.47 -0.59
N GLY A 98 6.44 14.07 -1.17
CA GLY A 98 7.78 14.12 -0.57
C GLY A 98 8.50 12.77 -0.52
N CYS A 99 8.08 11.77 -1.31
CA CYS A 99 8.80 10.51 -1.43
C CYS A 99 10.05 10.69 -2.30
N PRO A 100 11.28 10.42 -1.78
CA PRO A 100 12.52 10.71 -2.48
C PRO A 100 12.90 9.66 -3.53
N GLU A 101 12.29 8.48 -3.51
CA GLU A 101 12.61 7.38 -4.44
C GLU A 101 11.66 7.28 -5.64
N ILE A 102 10.54 8.00 -5.66
CA ILE A 102 9.60 7.93 -6.77
C ILE A 102 10.09 8.78 -7.95
N ASP A 103 10.09 8.19 -9.14
CA ASP A 103 10.57 8.78 -10.39
C ASP A 103 9.54 8.59 -11.53
N ASP A 104 9.92 8.96 -12.75
CA ASP A 104 9.05 8.86 -13.92
C ASP A 104 8.63 7.41 -14.23
N TRP A 105 9.49 6.42 -13.94
CA TRP A 105 9.17 5.00 -14.10
C TRP A 105 8.11 4.53 -13.11
N PHE A 106 8.20 5.01 -11.87
CA PHE A 106 7.17 4.78 -10.87
C PHE A 106 5.81 5.31 -11.35
N LEU A 107 5.75 6.55 -11.87
CA LEU A 107 4.51 7.13 -12.38
C LEU A 107 3.93 6.36 -13.56
N ALA A 108 4.77 5.90 -14.49
CA ALA A 108 4.33 5.10 -15.63
C ALA A 108 3.62 3.80 -15.22
N ARG A 109 3.90 3.28 -14.02
CA ARG A 109 3.26 2.07 -13.49
C ARG A 109 1.87 2.32 -12.90
N LEU A 110 1.50 3.57 -12.61
CA LEU A 110 0.21 3.89 -11.98
C LEU A 110 -1.01 3.54 -12.85
N HIS A 111 -0.84 3.31 -14.16
CA HIS A 111 -1.90 2.84 -15.06
C HIS A 111 -2.63 1.57 -14.56
N VAL A 112 -2.01 0.78 -13.69
CA VAL A 112 -2.65 -0.39 -13.06
C VAL A 112 -3.88 -0.03 -12.20
N PHE A 113 -4.02 1.25 -11.84
CA PHE A 113 -5.14 1.85 -11.08
C PHE A 113 -6.02 2.77 -11.94
N GLN A 114 -5.87 2.76 -13.27
CA GLN A 114 -6.59 3.65 -14.20
C GLN A 114 -8.13 3.64 -14.07
N ASP A 115 -8.71 2.56 -13.53
CA ASP A 115 -10.16 2.39 -13.41
C ASP A 115 -10.67 2.67 -11.98
N SER A 116 -9.79 3.02 -11.03
CA SER A 116 -10.16 3.23 -9.63
C SER A 116 -9.59 4.49 -8.98
N LEU A 117 -8.40 4.94 -9.41
CA LEU A 117 -7.70 6.06 -8.77
C LEU A 117 -8.36 7.39 -9.14
N GLU A 118 -8.75 8.16 -8.14
CA GLU A 118 -9.43 9.45 -8.25
C GLU A 118 -8.55 10.61 -7.73
N GLU A 119 -7.70 10.35 -6.73
CA GLU A 119 -6.79 11.32 -6.14
C GLU A 119 -5.34 10.80 -6.12
N LEU A 120 -4.42 11.58 -6.70
CA LEU A 120 -2.99 11.33 -6.67
C LEU A 120 -2.24 12.58 -6.17
N ASP A 121 -1.54 12.46 -5.05
CA ASP A 121 -0.62 13.51 -4.57
C ASP A 121 0.83 13.08 -4.76
N ILE A 122 1.52 13.74 -5.67
CA ILE A 122 2.95 13.54 -5.99
C ILE A 122 3.76 14.82 -5.73
N SER A 123 3.23 15.73 -4.90
CA SER A 123 3.88 17.00 -4.58
C SER A 123 5.22 16.76 -3.87
N ASP A 124 6.16 17.70 -4.02
CA ASP A 124 7.47 17.66 -3.35
C ASP A 124 8.33 16.42 -3.65
N CYS A 125 8.06 15.68 -4.73
CA CYS A 125 8.81 14.50 -5.13
C CYS A 125 9.97 14.87 -6.08
N PRO A 126 11.23 14.79 -5.63
CA PRO A 126 12.35 15.46 -6.30
C PRO A 126 12.84 14.79 -7.59
N ARG A 127 12.42 13.55 -7.86
CA ARG A 127 12.87 12.78 -9.04
C ARG A 127 11.80 12.67 -10.13
N ILE A 128 10.63 13.26 -9.93
CA ILE A 128 9.60 13.35 -10.97
C ILE A 128 9.94 14.51 -11.89
N THR A 129 9.93 14.25 -13.19
CA THR A 129 10.12 15.27 -14.22
C THR A 129 8.82 15.51 -14.99
N THR A 130 8.82 16.53 -15.85
CA THR A 130 7.72 16.77 -16.80
C THR A 130 7.46 15.57 -17.70
N GLY A 131 8.48 14.76 -17.99
CA GLY A 131 8.34 13.52 -18.75
C GLY A 131 7.48 12.48 -18.03
N GLY A 132 7.67 12.34 -16.71
CA GLY A 132 6.86 11.45 -15.87
C GLY A 132 5.39 11.84 -15.80
N LEU A 133 5.09 13.16 -15.79
CA LEU A 133 3.71 13.64 -15.79
C LEU A 133 2.95 13.23 -17.06
N ALA A 134 3.63 13.10 -18.21
CA ALA A 134 3.01 12.63 -19.44
C ALA A 134 2.52 11.18 -19.34
N ALA A 135 3.10 10.37 -18.45
CA ALA A 135 2.68 8.99 -18.22
C ALA A 135 1.33 8.88 -17.49
N LEU A 136 0.92 9.96 -16.79
CA LEU A 136 -0.35 10.03 -16.06
C LEU A 136 -1.57 10.17 -16.98
N ARG A 137 -1.39 10.42 -18.29
CA ARG A 137 -2.49 10.49 -19.27
C ARG A 137 -3.37 9.23 -19.35
N ASN A 138 -2.86 8.11 -18.83
CA ASN A 138 -3.57 6.83 -18.79
C ASN A 138 -4.41 6.67 -17.52
N LEU A 139 -4.28 7.57 -16.55
CA LEU A 139 -5.20 7.67 -15.41
C LEU A 139 -6.42 8.48 -15.89
N LYS A 140 -7.61 7.94 -15.65
CA LYS A 140 -8.88 8.56 -16.08
C LYS A 140 -9.36 9.59 -15.08
#